data_AF-A0A1I1A8Y7-F1
#
_entry.id   AF-A0A1I1A8Y7-F1
#
_cell.length_a   1.000
_cell.length_b   1.000
_cell.length_c   1.000
_cell.angle_alpha   90.00
_cell.angle_beta   90.00
_cell.angle_gamma   90.00
#
_symmetry.space_group_name_H-M   'P 1'
#
loop_
_entity.id
_entity.type
_entity.pdbx_description
1 polymer ?
#
loop_
_entity_poly.entity_id
_entity_poly.type
_entity_poly.pdbx_seq_one_letter_code
_entity_poly.pdbx_strand_id
1 'polypeptide(L)'
;MTSRARPAQWHRALPRGWALVAAALVALALVLGNGAAASAHAELVETDPAEGSVVETAPETVTLTFSEAVRLTSQEIAVYDAQGEPVASTAGASGEEVTVDLTGAADLPDGTYVVSWNVLSGDGHPIAGALTFSVGAPSATVAAPPEPDTSSAVVTVLRDVVTVATLLGLLLAAGLAFFTAFVLPRSWTGAEVRGRLRRLTTYAAGAGALGAVLQVPLASVYGQGLELGSVLTSFDPGAVVNEVLAAACVVVGLGVVLRAGSRWLVGAGALVALAGPSLVGHSRAFTPSALLVAADVLHVTAGAVWLGGLVGLVLTIRALAGREALAAETLARFSTLAGGVLLAVAATGTFLAWRIVGSWTGLVETSYGRLLLVKVAIALVVAGIGGWNRWRVLPSVHAAVGFGDRERAAAAVTRTVRVEAVLLVALLGVTGFLVNQSPRPAPVTPASGTTGVGAATAGDLRVLAVMDPRRTGSNAILVQVQDAAGEPYDPPTHPVVSVSTDGLDIGEVTMTPTGAGTYRGEVVVPRPGEWDVQVSIRLSRFENPVTTVRLTVSR
;
A
#
# COMPACT_ATOMS: atom_id res chain seq x y z
N MET A 1 -44.08 24.94 -64.13
CA MET A 1 -42.97 25.30 -63.23
C MET A 1 -43.27 24.73 -61.84
N THR A 2 -42.79 23.52 -61.55
CA THR A 2 -43.00 22.83 -60.27
C THR A 2 -41.77 23.04 -59.39
N SER A 3 -41.96 23.79 -58.31
CA SER A 3 -40.95 24.07 -57.29
C SER A 3 -40.66 22.79 -56.48
N ARG A 4 -39.46 22.22 -56.65
CA ARG A 4 -38.94 21.16 -55.78
C ARG A 4 -38.29 21.80 -54.56
N ALA A 5 -38.97 21.71 -53.41
CA ALA A 5 -38.38 22.00 -52.11
C ALA A 5 -37.28 20.97 -51.80
N ARG A 6 -36.07 21.45 -51.49
CA ARG A 6 -34.98 20.60 -50.97
C ARG A 6 -35.24 20.32 -49.48
N PRO A 7 -35.16 19.08 -49.00
CA PRO A 7 -35.23 18.80 -47.57
C PRO A 7 -33.97 19.31 -46.87
N ALA A 8 -34.14 20.16 -45.87
CA ALA A 8 -33.07 20.56 -44.96
C ALA A 8 -32.60 19.31 -44.19
N GLN A 9 -31.36 18.90 -44.38
CA GLN A 9 -30.74 17.82 -43.60
C GLN A 9 -30.27 18.38 -42.25
N TRP A 10 -31.02 18.08 -41.19
CA TRP A 10 -30.69 18.43 -39.80
C TRP A 10 -29.75 17.40 -39.17
N HIS A 11 -28.57 17.18 -39.75
CA HIS A 11 -27.48 16.54 -39.00
C HIS A 11 -26.77 17.61 -38.19
N ARG A 12 -27.39 18.06 -37.09
CA ARG A 12 -26.68 18.82 -36.07
C ARG A 12 -25.70 17.85 -35.42
N ALA A 13 -24.48 17.79 -35.96
CA ALA A 13 -23.36 17.18 -35.27
C ALA A 13 -23.33 17.75 -33.85
N LEU A 14 -23.47 16.89 -32.84
CA LEU A 14 -23.38 17.29 -31.45
C LEU A 14 -22.12 18.16 -31.30
N PRO A 15 -22.21 19.37 -30.71
CA PRO A 15 -21.04 20.21 -30.53
C PRO A 15 -19.95 19.38 -29.87
N ARG A 16 -18.71 19.41 -30.38
CA ARG A 16 -17.57 18.59 -29.92
C ARG A 16 -17.39 18.55 -28.39
N GLY A 17 -17.88 19.57 -27.68
CA GLY A 17 -17.90 19.60 -26.21
C GLY A 17 -18.83 18.58 -25.54
N TRP A 18 -19.94 18.17 -26.15
CA TRP A 18 -20.87 17.19 -25.57
C TRP A 18 -20.35 15.77 -25.65
N ALA A 19 -19.57 15.42 -26.69
CA ALA A 19 -18.88 14.13 -26.77
C ALA A 19 -17.86 13.97 -25.62
N LEU A 20 -17.14 15.05 -25.27
CA LEU A 20 -16.20 15.07 -24.15
C LEU A 20 -16.91 14.97 -22.78
N VAL A 21 -18.10 15.55 -22.64
CA VAL A 21 -18.92 15.42 -21.42
C VAL A 21 -19.45 13.99 -21.26
N ALA A 22 -19.95 13.39 -22.34
CA ALA A 22 -20.40 12.02 -22.32
C ALA A 22 -19.24 11.07 -21.94
N ALA A 23 -18.05 11.27 -22.51
CA ALA A 23 -16.85 10.52 -22.13
C ALA A 23 -16.47 10.73 -20.66
N ALA A 24 -16.54 11.96 -20.15
CA ALA A 24 -16.26 12.30 -18.75
C ALA A 24 -17.25 11.64 -17.77
N LEU A 25 -18.55 11.64 -18.11
CA LEU A 25 -19.59 11.01 -17.30
C LEU A 25 -19.50 9.48 -17.34
N VAL A 26 -19.16 8.90 -18.49
CA VAL A 26 -18.90 7.46 -18.61
C VAL A 26 -17.66 7.08 -17.80
N ALA A 27 -16.58 7.85 -17.86
CA ALA A 27 -15.39 7.62 -17.04
C ALA A 27 -15.71 7.69 -15.54
N LEU A 28 -16.47 8.69 -15.10
CA LEU A 28 -16.91 8.80 -13.70
C LEU A 28 -17.82 7.63 -13.29
N ALA A 29 -18.73 7.20 -14.16
CA ALA A 29 -19.59 6.05 -13.91
C ALA A 29 -18.79 4.74 -13.84
N LEU A 30 -17.73 4.58 -14.64
CA LEU A 30 -16.82 3.43 -14.58
C LEU A 30 -15.98 3.43 -13.29
N VAL A 31 -15.56 4.61 -12.81
CA VAL A 31 -14.86 4.77 -11.52
C VAL A 31 -15.76 4.34 -10.36
N LEU A 32 -17.03 4.77 -10.39
CA LEU A 32 -18.01 4.47 -9.33
C LEU A 32 -18.62 3.06 -9.44
N GLY A 33 -18.65 2.46 -10.63
CA GLY A 33 -19.29 1.17 -10.92
C GLY A 33 -18.38 -0.05 -10.82
N ASN A 34 -17.05 0.11 -10.91
CA ASN A 34 -16.10 -0.98 -10.65
C ASN A 34 -15.92 -1.17 -9.14
N GLY A 35 -16.89 -1.81 -8.49
CA GLY A 35 -16.99 -1.96 -7.04
C GLY A 35 -16.78 -3.38 -6.51
N ALA A 36 -15.95 -4.21 -7.16
CA ALA A 36 -15.43 -5.38 -6.47
C ALA A 36 -14.50 -4.87 -5.36
N ALA A 37 -14.93 -4.99 -4.10
CA ALA A 37 -14.05 -4.77 -2.96
C ALA A 37 -13.04 -5.92 -3.01
N ALA A 38 -11.81 -5.59 -3.41
CA ALA A 38 -10.68 -6.49 -3.30
C ALA A 38 -9.67 -5.78 -2.42
N SER A 39 -9.33 -6.32 -1.24
CA SER A 39 -8.22 -5.81 -0.44
C SER A 39 -6.94 -5.69 -1.27
N ALA A 40 -6.21 -4.62 -0.96
CA ALA A 40 -5.07 -4.14 -1.72
C ALA A 40 -3.84 -4.95 -1.36
N HIS A 41 -3.81 -5.52 -0.17
CA HIS A 41 -2.69 -6.32 0.29
C HIS A 41 -3.22 -7.70 0.60
N ALA A 42 -2.92 -8.63 -0.30
CA ALA A 42 -3.17 -10.04 -0.09
C ALA A 42 -2.27 -10.52 1.06
N GLU A 43 -2.85 -11.06 2.11
CA GLU A 43 -2.11 -11.73 3.17
C GLU A 43 -2.26 -13.22 2.99
N LEU A 44 -1.22 -13.99 3.26
CA LEU A 44 -1.35 -15.44 3.34
C LEU A 44 -2.18 -15.77 4.58
N VAL A 45 -3.34 -16.41 4.40
CA VAL A 45 -4.30 -16.72 5.46
C VAL A 45 -4.16 -18.19 5.88
N GLU A 46 -3.95 -19.07 4.91
CA GLU A 46 -3.94 -20.51 5.13
C GLU A 46 -3.01 -21.20 4.12
N THR A 47 -2.41 -22.32 4.53
CA THR A 47 -1.60 -23.18 3.66
C THR A 47 -1.96 -24.64 3.89
N ASP A 48 -1.91 -25.42 2.81
CA ASP A 48 -1.98 -26.87 2.86
C ASP A 48 -0.87 -27.45 1.97
N PRO A 49 0.16 -28.12 2.52
CA PRO A 49 0.37 -28.40 3.95
C PRO A 49 0.55 -27.13 4.81
N ALA A 50 0.21 -27.25 6.10
CA ALA A 50 0.39 -26.16 7.06
C ALA A 50 1.88 -25.83 7.25
N GLU A 51 2.20 -24.55 7.51
CA GLU A 51 3.58 -24.13 7.82
C GLU A 51 4.21 -24.99 8.94
N GLY A 52 5.39 -25.54 8.66
CA GLY A 52 6.16 -26.39 9.55
C GLY A 52 5.60 -27.81 9.75
N SER A 53 4.53 -28.19 9.03
CA SER A 53 3.92 -29.52 9.18
C SER A 53 4.79 -30.64 8.64
N VAL A 54 4.57 -31.84 9.19
CA VAL A 54 5.17 -33.09 8.70
C VAL A 54 4.04 -33.97 8.17
N VAL A 55 4.10 -34.32 6.90
CA VAL A 55 3.11 -35.18 6.22
C VAL A 55 3.70 -36.56 5.98
N GLU A 56 2.89 -37.61 6.14
CA GLU A 56 3.33 -39.00 5.97
C GLU A 56 3.68 -39.32 4.50
N THR A 57 2.92 -38.75 3.57
CA THR A 57 3.08 -38.96 2.13
C THR A 57 3.27 -37.63 1.42
N ALA A 58 4.14 -37.61 0.41
CA ALA A 58 4.34 -36.48 -0.48
C ALA A 58 2.99 -35.97 -1.03
N PRO A 59 2.67 -34.67 -0.87
CA PRO A 59 1.44 -34.12 -1.41
C PRO A 59 1.56 -33.94 -2.92
N GLU A 60 0.49 -34.22 -3.66
CA GLU A 60 0.42 -33.94 -5.10
C GLU A 60 0.41 -32.43 -5.39
N THR A 61 -0.09 -31.63 -4.43
CA THR A 61 -0.24 -30.19 -4.56
C THR A 61 0.01 -29.46 -3.25
N VAL A 62 0.56 -28.25 -3.32
CA VAL A 62 0.60 -27.30 -2.21
C VAL A 62 -0.36 -26.15 -2.52
N THR A 63 -1.24 -25.79 -1.59
CA THR A 63 -2.20 -24.71 -1.73
C THR A 63 -1.86 -23.56 -0.79
N LEU A 64 -1.82 -22.35 -1.33
CA LEU A 64 -1.66 -21.08 -0.61
C LEU A 64 -2.94 -20.28 -0.75
N THR A 65 -3.63 -20.05 0.35
CA THR A 65 -4.86 -19.27 0.36
C THR A 65 -4.57 -17.88 0.89
N PHE A 66 -4.82 -16.88 0.05
CA PHE A 66 -4.65 -15.48 0.39
C PHE A 66 -5.97 -14.86 0.84
N SER A 67 -5.89 -13.71 1.50
CA SER A 67 -7.09 -12.96 1.90
C SER A 67 -7.85 -12.35 0.71
N GLU A 68 -7.25 -12.37 -0.47
CA GLU A 68 -7.68 -11.66 -1.68
C GLU A 68 -7.11 -12.29 -2.95
N ALA A 69 -7.72 -11.94 -4.08
CA ALA A 69 -7.26 -12.46 -5.36
C ALA A 69 -5.84 -12.01 -5.69
N VAL A 70 -4.99 -12.97 -6.06
CA VAL A 70 -3.59 -12.74 -6.45
C VAL A 70 -3.35 -13.17 -7.89
N ARG A 71 -2.28 -12.64 -8.48
CA ARG A 71 -1.80 -13.06 -9.80
C ARG A 71 -0.36 -13.55 -9.70
N LEU A 72 -0.03 -14.57 -10.47
CA LEU A 72 1.36 -15.00 -10.60
C LEU A 72 2.16 -13.93 -11.33
N THR A 73 3.39 -13.71 -10.87
CA THR A 73 4.37 -12.87 -11.57
C THR A 73 5.16 -13.73 -12.56
N SER A 74 5.98 -13.10 -13.41
CA SER A 74 6.88 -13.83 -14.32
C SER A 74 8.04 -14.54 -13.61
N GLN A 75 8.20 -14.31 -12.29
CA GLN A 75 9.08 -15.07 -11.42
C GLN A 75 8.22 -16.07 -10.65
N GLU A 76 8.31 -17.32 -11.07
CA GLU A 76 7.43 -18.39 -10.65
C GLU A 76 7.58 -18.73 -9.16
N ILE A 77 6.52 -19.33 -8.62
CA ILE A 77 6.58 -20.03 -7.34
C ILE A 77 7.48 -21.24 -7.54
N ALA A 78 8.47 -21.37 -6.66
CA ALA A 78 9.48 -22.41 -6.73
C ALA A 78 9.48 -23.25 -5.46
N VAL A 79 9.71 -24.54 -5.62
CA VAL A 79 9.88 -25.48 -4.51
C VAL A 79 11.33 -25.92 -4.48
N TYR A 80 11.90 -25.95 -3.27
CA TYR A 80 13.28 -26.34 -3.01
C TYR A 80 13.31 -27.48 -2.00
N ASP A 81 14.27 -28.39 -2.14
CA ASP A 81 14.57 -29.38 -1.11
C ASP A 81 15.41 -28.78 0.03
N ALA A 82 15.75 -29.61 1.03
CA ALA A 82 16.53 -29.20 2.19
C ALA A 82 17.97 -28.76 1.85
N GLN A 83 18.49 -29.12 0.68
CA GLN A 83 19.80 -28.72 0.19
C GLN A 83 19.74 -27.42 -0.63
N GLY A 84 18.54 -26.93 -0.95
CA GLY A 84 18.32 -25.74 -1.76
C GLY A 84 18.26 -26.04 -3.25
N GLU A 85 18.15 -27.30 -3.65
CA GLU A 85 18.02 -27.70 -5.05
C GLU A 85 16.55 -27.58 -5.50
N PRO A 86 16.29 -27.12 -6.74
CA PRO A 86 14.94 -26.92 -7.23
C PRO A 86 14.23 -28.26 -7.47
N VAL A 87 12.98 -28.33 -7.00
CA VAL A 87 12.04 -29.42 -7.22
C VAL A 87 11.15 -29.05 -8.40
N ALA A 88 10.87 -30.02 -9.27
CA ALA A 88 9.99 -29.81 -10.41
C ALA A 88 8.56 -29.48 -9.96
N SER A 89 8.11 -28.26 -10.22
CA SER A 89 6.78 -27.78 -9.85
C SER A 89 6.20 -26.89 -10.94
N THR A 90 4.87 -26.80 -11.01
CA THR A 90 4.18 -25.75 -11.77
C THR A 90 3.18 -25.04 -10.87
N ALA A 91 2.86 -23.77 -11.13
CA ALA A 91 1.94 -23.02 -10.30
C ALA A 91 0.81 -22.39 -11.11
N GLY A 92 -0.38 -22.35 -10.52
CA GLY A 92 -1.55 -21.66 -11.05
C GLY A 92 -2.20 -20.81 -9.96
N ALA A 93 -2.68 -19.62 -10.30
CA ALA A 93 -3.49 -18.79 -9.41
C ALA A 93 -4.94 -18.73 -9.91
N SER A 94 -5.89 -18.94 -9.01
CA SER A 94 -7.32 -18.85 -9.28
C SER A 94 -8.02 -18.12 -8.14
N GLY A 95 -8.34 -16.84 -8.36
CA GLY A 95 -8.91 -16.01 -7.31
C GLY A 95 -7.91 -15.85 -6.16
N GLU A 96 -8.36 -16.20 -4.96
CA GLU A 96 -7.61 -16.07 -3.70
C GLU A 96 -6.61 -17.21 -3.46
N GLU A 97 -6.71 -18.30 -4.25
CA GLU A 97 -5.90 -19.49 -4.07
C GLU A 97 -4.80 -19.57 -5.13
N VAL A 98 -3.62 -20.02 -4.67
CA VAL A 98 -2.51 -20.41 -5.52
C VAL A 98 -2.19 -21.87 -5.27
N THR A 99 -2.23 -22.66 -6.33
CA THR A 99 -1.94 -24.09 -6.29
C THR A 99 -0.61 -24.35 -6.98
N VAL A 100 0.29 -25.02 -6.25
CA VAL A 100 1.58 -25.52 -6.74
C VAL A 100 1.43 -27.02 -6.97
N ASP A 101 1.52 -27.44 -8.22
CA ASP A 101 1.46 -28.83 -8.64
C ASP A 101 2.86 -29.46 -8.56
N LEU A 102 2.95 -30.56 -7.79
CA LEU A 102 4.16 -31.34 -7.54
C LEU A 102 4.12 -32.72 -8.22
N THR A 103 3.07 -33.05 -8.98
CA THR A 103 2.90 -34.35 -9.64
C THR A 103 4.03 -34.70 -10.62
N GLY A 104 4.73 -33.69 -11.14
CA GLY A 104 5.89 -33.85 -12.01
C GLY A 104 7.19 -34.23 -11.29
N ALA A 105 7.25 -34.06 -9.96
CA ALA A 105 8.34 -34.53 -9.12
C ALA A 105 8.06 -35.98 -8.70
N ALA A 106 8.62 -36.95 -9.43
CA ALA A 106 8.48 -38.36 -9.09
C ALA A 106 8.94 -38.61 -7.65
N ASP A 107 8.03 -39.14 -6.81
CA ASP A 107 8.22 -39.50 -5.39
C ASP A 107 9.16 -38.57 -4.62
N LEU A 108 8.64 -37.42 -4.15
CA LEU A 108 9.38 -36.51 -3.27
C LEU A 108 9.98 -37.29 -2.08
N PRO A 109 11.31 -37.37 -1.96
CA PRO A 109 11.95 -38.10 -0.86
C PRO A 109 11.59 -37.53 0.52
N ASP A 110 11.81 -38.33 1.57
CA ASP A 110 11.69 -37.85 2.94
C ASP A 110 12.64 -36.68 3.19
N GLY A 111 12.12 -35.60 3.77
CA GLY A 111 12.89 -34.40 4.06
C GLY A 111 12.05 -33.13 4.11
N THR A 112 12.71 -32.01 4.41
CA THR A 112 12.09 -30.69 4.46
C THR A 112 12.13 -30.02 3.09
N TYR A 113 11.01 -29.41 2.72
CA TYR A 113 10.80 -28.66 1.50
C TYR A 113 10.46 -27.21 1.82
N VAL A 114 10.90 -26.31 0.95
CA VAL A 114 10.64 -24.88 1.05
C VAL A 114 9.91 -24.41 -0.20
N VAL A 115 8.69 -23.89 -0.06
CA VAL A 115 7.96 -23.25 -1.16
C VAL A 115 8.17 -21.75 -1.04
N SER A 116 8.81 -21.15 -2.05
CA SER A 116 9.05 -19.71 -2.17
C SER A 116 8.09 -19.14 -3.20
N TRP A 117 7.41 -18.03 -2.88
CA TRP A 117 6.48 -17.37 -3.80
C TRP A 117 6.76 -15.88 -3.94
N ASN A 118 6.41 -15.36 -5.12
CA ASN A 118 6.28 -13.94 -5.40
C ASN A 118 5.01 -13.71 -6.23
N VAL A 119 3.98 -13.17 -5.57
CA VAL A 119 2.65 -12.97 -6.16
C VAL A 119 2.30 -11.48 -6.20
N LEU A 120 1.53 -11.08 -7.21
CA LEU A 120 1.04 -9.71 -7.36
C LEU A 120 -0.33 -9.58 -6.71
N SER A 121 -0.46 -8.66 -5.75
CA SER A 121 -1.75 -8.33 -5.15
C SER A 121 -2.65 -7.52 -6.08
N GLY A 122 -3.93 -7.43 -5.73
CA GLY A 122 -4.91 -6.63 -6.47
C GLY A 122 -4.58 -5.13 -6.57
N ASP A 123 -3.71 -4.59 -5.70
CA ASP A 123 -3.23 -3.20 -5.78
C ASP A 123 -1.92 -3.01 -6.57
N GLY A 124 -1.40 -4.08 -7.18
CA GLY A 124 -0.17 -4.03 -7.96
C GLY A 124 1.12 -4.02 -7.13
N HIS A 125 1.07 -4.31 -5.82
CA HIS A 125 2.27 -4.59 -5.03
C HIS A 125 2.66 -6.08 -5.09
N PRO A 126 3.94 -6.38 -5.37
CA PRO A 126 4.45 -7.73 -5.23
C PRO A 126 4.54 -8.10 -3.74
N ILE A 127 4.16 -9.33 -3.43
CA ILE A 127 4.24 -9.93 -2.10
C ILE A 127 5.05 -11.21 -2.24
N ALA A 128 6.18 -11.22 -1.54
CA ALA A 128 7.05 -12.38 -1.47
C ALA A 128 6.95 -13.05 -0.10
N GLY A 129 7.16 -14.36 -0.08
CA GLY A 129 7.26 -15.14 1.14
C GLY A 129 7.80 -16.53 0.87
N ALA A 130 8.00 -17.27 1.96
CA ALA A 130 8.39 -18.67 1.90
C ALA A 130 7.64 -19.44 3.00
N LEU A 131 7.37 -20.71 2.74
CA LEU A 131 6.77 -21.66 3.68
C LEU A 131 7.63 -22.92 3.72
N THR A 132 7.58 -23.63 4.83
CA THR A 132 8.26 -24.92 4.99
C THR A 132 7.28 -26.03 5.34
N PHE A 133 7.50 -27.23 4.80
CA PHE A 133 6.82 -28.47 5.21
C PHE A 133 7.80 -29.64 5.08
N SER A 134 7.51 -30.79 5.70
CA SER A 134 8.37 -31.98 5.57
C SER A 134 7.57 -33.22 5.18
N VAL A 135 8.15 -34.08 4.35
CA VAL A 135 7.62 -35.41 4.03
C VAL A 135 8.36 -36.45 4.86
N GLY A 136 7.63 -37.33 5.54
CA GLY A 136 8.17 -38.38 6.42
C GLY A 136 8.79 -37.83 7.71
N ALA A 137 9.94 -37.15 7.60
CA ALA A 137 10.65 -36.55 8.72
C ALA A 137 11.35 -35.23 8.35
N PRO A 138 11.44 -34.25 9.27
CA PRO A 138 12.20 -33.02 9.05
C PRO A 138 13.70 -33.27 8.83
N SER A 139 14.30 -32.51 7.92
CA SER A 139 15.74 -32.50 7.69
C SER A 139 16.47 -31.77 8.83
N ALA A 140 17.66 -32.27 9.19
CA ALA A 140 18.48 -31.68 10.26
C ALA A 140 19.00 -30.28 9.93
N THR A 141 19.16 -29.98 8.64
CA THR A 141 19.59 -28.68 8.11
C THR A 141 18.76 -28.35 6.87
N VAL A 142 18.34 -27.10 6.75
CA VAL A 142 17.60 -26.59 5.59
C VAL A 142 18.36 -25.39 5.05
N ALA A 143 18.78 -25.45 3.79
CA ALA A 143 19.35 -24.31 3.10
C ALA A 143 18.26 -23.25 2.88
N ALA A 144 18.61 -21.98 3.07
CA ALA A 144 17.68 -20.90 2.72
C ALA A 144 17.53 -20.88 1.18
N PRO A 145 16.30 -20.84 0.64
CA PRO A 145 16.11 -20.68 -0.79
C PRO A 145 16.66 -19.33 -1.24
N PRO A 146 16.98 -19.16 -2.53
CA PRO A 146 17.26 -17.85 -3.10
C PRO A 146 16.09 -16.91 -2.80
N GLU A 147 16.38 -15.68 -2.35
CA GLU A 147 15.33 -14.67 -2.24
C GLU A 147 14.76 -14.39 -3.64
N PRO A 148 13.42 -14.33 -3.80
CA PRO A 148 12.83 -13.97 -5.07
C PRO A 148 13.28 -12.57 -5.49
N ASP A 149 13.62 -12.41 -6.77
CA ASP A 149 14.13 -11.17 -7.34
C ASP A 149 13.04 -10.08 -7.26
N THR A 150 13.16 -9.16 -6.30
CA THR A 150 12.28 -7.99 -6.22
C THR A 150 12.70 -6.93 -7.24
N SER A 151 11.74 -6.06 -7.62
CA SER A 151 12.03 -5.00 -8.59
C SER A 151 13.21 -4.14 -8.11
N SER A 152 14.12 -3.79 -9.02
CA SER A 152 15.32 -3.02 -8.68
C SER A 152 15.00 -1.72 -7.92
N ALA A 153 15.93 -1.29 -7.04
CA ALA A 153 15.83 -0.01 -6.35
C ALA A 153 15.62 1.18 -7.31
N VAL A 154 16.15 1.08 -8.53
CA VAL A 154 15.97 2.08 -9.60
C VAL A 154 14.52 2.18 -10.04
N VAL A 155 13.83 1.04 -10.28
CA VAL A 155 12.42 1.01 -10.67
C VAL A 155 11.54 1.58 -9.56
N THR A 156 11.81 1.20 -8.30
CA THR A 156 11.08 1.70 -7.13
C THR A 156 11.21 3.22 -6.99
N VAL A 157 12.43 3.75 -7.02
CA VAL A 157 12.69 5.20 -6.93
C VAL A 157 12.08 5.96 -8.11
N LEU A 158 12.18 5.41 -9.33
CA LEU A 158 11.61 6.02 -10.52
C LEU A 158 10.07 6.10 -10.43
N ARG A 159 9.43 5.04 -9.95
CA ARG A 159 7.98 5.03 -9.67
C ARG A 159 7.61 6.15 -8.70
N ASP A 160 8.29 6.27 -7.57
CA ASP A 160 8.04 7.33 -6.58
C ASP A 160 8.18 8.74 -7.18
N VAL A 161 9.25 8.99 -7.92
CA VAL A 161 9.50 10.28 -8.56
C VAL A 161 8.40 10.61 -9.58
N VAL A 162 7.99 9.63 -10.39
CA VAL A 162 6.92 9.79 -11.37
C VAL A 162 5.57 10.01 -10.68
N THR A 163 5.28 9.31 -9.58
CA THR A 163 4.06 9.52 -8.77
C THR A 163 4.02 10.94 -8.20
N VAL A 164 5.12 11.43 -7.60
CA VAL A 164 5.22 12.81 -7.11
C VAL A 164 5.01 13.82 -8.23
N ALA A 165 5.68 13.65 -9.37
CA ALA A 165 5.54 14.54 -10.52
C ALA A 165 4.12 14.55 -11.08
N THR A 166 3.47 13.37 -11.14
CA THR A 166 2.09 13.21 -11.60
C THR A 166 1.13 13.96 -10.68
N LEU A 167 1.20 13.73 -9.37
CA LEU A 167 0.33 14.38 -8.39
C LEU A 167 0.54 15.90 -8.39
N LEU A 168 1.79 16.37 -8.41
CA LEU A 168 2.08 17.80 -8.46
C LEU A 168 1.51 18.45 -9.72
N GLY A 169 1.75 17.86 -10.90
CA GLY A 169 1.23 18.36 -12.16
C GLY A 169 -0.29 18.35 -12.21
N LEU A 170 -0.92 17.24 -11.80
CA LEU A 170 -2.37 17.05 -11.79
C LEU A 170 -3.07 18.03 -10.85
N LEU A 171 -2.68 18.08 -9.58
CA LEU A 171 -3.34 18.91 -8.57
C LEU A 171 -3.12 20.40 -8.88
N LEU A 172 -1.93 20.79 -9.33
CA LEU A 172 -1.66 22.17 -9.72
C LEU A 172 -2.46 22.59 -10.96
N ALA A 173 -2.55 21.74 -11.99
CA ALA A 173 -3.32 22.03 -13.19
C ALA A 173 -4.81 22.17 -12.91
N ALA A 174 -5.40 21.17 -12.24
CA ALA A 174 -6.81 21.16 -11.88
C ALA A 174 -7.16 22.32 -10.94
N GLY A 175 -6.32 22.56 -9.93
CA GLY A 175 -6.48 23.65 -8.98
C GLY A 175 -6.39 25.04 -9.59
N LEU A 176 -5.40 25.30 -10.45
CA LEU A 176 -5.25 26.61 -11.12
C LEU A 176 -6.39 26.85 -12.12
N ALA A 177 -6.85 25.80 -12.81
CA ALA A 177 -8.00 25.87 -13.69
C ALA A 177 -9.28 26.21 -12.90
N PHE A 178 -9.49 25.55 -11.75
CA PHE A 178 -10.59 25.85 -10.85
C PHE A 178 -10.52 27.29 -10.34
N PHE A 179 -9.35 27.73 -9.84
CA PHE A 179 -9.14 29.10 -9.38
C PHE A 179 -9.48 30.13 -10.48
N THR A 180 -8.99 29.90 -11.71
CA THR A 180 -9.23 30.82 -12.84
C THR A 180 -10.70 30.85 -13.27
N ALA A 181 -11.41 29.73 -13.17
CA ALA A 181 -12.78 29.58 -13.65
C ALA A 181 -13.85 30.01 -12.62
N PHE A 182 -13.57 29.83 -11.32
CA PHE A 182 -14.56 29.98 -10.24
C PHE A 182 -14.19 31.06 -9.20
N VAL A 183 -12.91 31.32 -8.94
CA VAL A 183 -12.48 32.27 -7.92
C VAL A 183 -12.21 33.65 -8.53
N LEU A 184 -11.39 33.68 -9.58
CA LEU A 184 -10.95 34.90 -10.24
C LEU A 184 -12.13 35.61 -10.95
N PRO A 185 -12.41 36.90 -10.64
CA PRO A 185 -13.52 37.63 -11.25
C PRO A 185 -13.41 37.70 -12.77
N ARG A 186 -14.54 37.47 -13.46
CA ARG A 186 -14.59 37.53 -14.93
C ARG A 186 -14.40 38.92 -15.50
N SER A 187 -14.78 39.94 -14.74
CA SER A 187 -14.58 41.35 -15.06
C SER A 187 -13.11 41.75 -15.15
N TRP A 188 -12.19 40.97 -14.57
CA TRP A 188 -10.77 41.28 -14.60
C TRP A 188 -10.13 40.88 -15.94
N THR A 189 -9.61 41.86 -16.68
CA THR A 189 -9.04 41.66 -18.04
C THR A 189 -7.50 41.58 -18.07
N GLY A 190 -6.84 41.29 -16.94
CA GLY A 190 -5.37 41.23 -16.85
C GLY A 190 -4.73 40.15 -17.73
N ALA A 191 -4.48 40.48 -19.00
CA ALA A 191 -4.07 39.53 -20.04
C ALA A 191 -2.73 38.85 -19.72
N GLU A 192 -1.77 39.60 -19.18
CA GLU A 192 -0.45 39.08 -18.84
C GLU A 192 -0.52 37.97 -17.79
N VAL A 193 -1.20 38.22 -16.67
CA VAL A 193 -1.33 37.24 -15.58
C VAL A 193 -2.24 36.09 -15.97
N ARG A 194 -3.34 36.32 -16.70
CA ARG A 194 -4.13 35.23 -17.28
C ARG A 194 -3.29 34.37 -18.23
N GLY A 195 -2.37 34.98 -18.99
CA GLY A 195 -1.40 34.27 -19.80
C GLY A 195 -0.42 33.42 -18.98
N ARG A 196 0.10 33.95 -17.86
CA ARG A 196 0.96 33.21 -16.92
C ARG A 196 0.21 32.04 -16.27
N LEU A 197 -1.01 32.26 -15.78
CA LEU A 197 -1.89 31.23 -15.23
C LEU A 197 -2.12 30.12 -16.26
N ARG A 198 -2.53 30.49 -17.49
CA ARG A 198 -2.76 29.51 -18.56
C ARG A 198 -1.50 28.71 -18.88
N ARG A 199 -0.34 29.36 -19.05
CA ARG A 199 0.94 28.66 -19.31
C ARG A 199 1.28 27.69 -18.20
N LEU A 200 1.19 28.12 -16.94
CA LEU A 200 1.48 27.25 -15.80
C LEU A 200 0.50 26.08 -15.72
N THR A 201 -0.80 26.31 -15.93
CA THR A 201 -1.81 25.24 -16.03
C THR A 201 -1.49 24.28 -17.17
N THR A 202 -1.07 24.76 -18.34
CA THR A 202 -0.67 23.91 -19.47
C THR A 202 0.57 23.08 -19.17
N TYR A 203 1.62 23.66 -18.58
CA TYR A 203 2.82 22.91 -18.21
C TYR A 203 2.54 21.88 -17.11
N ALA A 204 1.79 22.26 -16.08
CA ALA A 204 1.37 21.36 -15.02
C ALA A 204 0.50 20.21 -15.57
N ALA A 205 -0.43 20.51 -16.48
CA ALA A 205 -1.27 19.50 -17.12
C ALA A 205 -0.44 18.55 -18.00
N GLY A 206 0.54 19.07 -18.74
CA GLY A 206 1.47 18.26 -19.52
C GLY A 206 2.30 17.33 -18.65
N ALA A 207 2.85 17.84 -17.54
CA ALA A 207 3.61 17.04 -16.58
C ALA A 207 2.74 15.97 -15.91
N GLY A 208 1.53 16.32 -15.46
CA GLY A 208 0.58 15.39 -14.86
C GLY A 208 0.14 14.28 -15.82
N ALA A 209 -0.18 14.65 -17.07
CA ALA A 209 -0.56 13.70 -18.11
C ALA A 209 0.60 12.77 -18.51
N LEU A 210 1.80 13.32 -18.70
CA LEU A 210 2.98 12.53 -19.02
C LEU A 210 3.31 11.55 -17.89
N GLY A 211 3.31 12.03 -16.64
CA GLY A 211 3.56 11.18 -15.47
C GLY A 211 2.54 10.04 -15.36
N ALA A 212 1.25 10.33 -15.56
CA ALA A 212 0.21 9.29 -15.54
C ALA A 212 0.41 8.23 -16.64
N VAL A 213 0.85 8.63 -17.84
CA VAL A 213 1.18 7.69 -18.93
C VAL A 213 2.44 6.87 -18.59
N LEU A 214 3.46 7.48 -17.99
CA LEU A 214 4.70 6.80 -17.59
C LEU A 214 4.48 5.79 -16.45
N GLN A 215 3.47 5.99 -15.60
CA GLN A 215 3.15 5.03 -14.53
C GLN A 215 2.67 3.68 -15.09
N VAL A 216 2.05 3.63 -16.27
CA VAL A 216 1.54 2.38 -16.86
C VAL A 216 2.67 1.34 -17.09
N PRO A 217 3.73 1.64 -17.88
CA PRO A 217 4.83 0.69 -18.05
C PRO A 217 5.62 0.43 -16.75
N LEU A 218 5.75 1.45 -15.89
CA LEU A 218 6.44 1.30 -14.60
C LEU A 218 5.72 0.35 -13.65
N ALA A 219 4.39 0.40 -13.59
CA ALA A 219 3.58 -0.51 -12.79
C ALA A 219 3.73 -1.95 -13.28
N SER A 220 3.78 -2.16 -14.60
CA SER A 220 3.96 -3.50 -15.19
C SER A 220 5.29 -4.13 -14.78
N VAL A 221 6.39 -3.39 -14.89
CA VAL A 221 7.73 -3.87 -14.53
C VAL A 221 7.90 -4.02 -13.02
N TYR A 222 7.36 -3.07 -12.24
CA TYR A 222 7.39 -3.13 -10.78
C TYR A 222 6.63 -4.35 -10.25
N GLY A 223 5.39 -4.57 -10.70
CA GLY A 223 4.56 -5.68 -10.22
C GLY A 223 5.12 -7.05 -10.59
N GLN A 224 5.94 -7.13 -11.64
CA GLN A 224 6.59 -8.38 -12.07
C GLN A 224 8.00 -8.58 -11.47
N GLY A 225 8.49 -7.68 -10.63
CA GLY A 225 9.84 -7.78 -10.07
C GLY A 225 10.97 -7.58 -11.10
N LEU A 226 10.68 -6.95 -12.25
CA LEU A 226 11.65 -6.86 -13.35
C LEU A 226 12.51 -5.59 -13.29
N GLU A 227 13.59 -5.58 -14.08
CA GLU A 227 14.44 -4.41 -14.28
C GLU A 227 13.88 -3.43 -15.32
N LEU A 228 14.35 -2.17 -15.29
CA LEU A 228 13.89 -1.14 -16.23
C LEU A 228 14.13 -1.49 -17.71
N GLY A 229 15.13 -2.32 -18.01
CA GLY A 229 15.44 -2.77 -19.38
C GLY A 229 14.33 -3.62 -20.02
N SER A 230 13.48 -4.27 -19.21
CA SER A 230 12.44 -5.17 -19.69
C SER A 230 11.12 -4.47 -20.05
N VAL A 231 11.00 -3.15 -19.81
CA VAL A 231 9.76 -2.36 -20.01
C VAL A 231 9.12 -2.59 -21.38
N LEU A 232 9.92 -2.75 -22.43
CA LEU A 232 9.43 -2.91 -23.81
C LEU A 232 9.15 -4.38 -24.19
N THR A 233 9.74 -5.33 -23.48
CA THR A 233 9.69 -6.76 -23.83
C THR A 233 8.71 -7.55 -22.97
N SER A 234 8.44 -7.07 -21.76
CA SER A 234 7.69 -7.79 -20.71
C SER A 234 6.44 -7.03 -20.28
N PHE A 235 5.88 -6.21 -21.18
CA PHE A 235 4.65 -5.47 -20.91
C PHE A 235 3.45 -6.41 -20.88
N ASP A 236 2.81 -6.53 -19.72
CA ASP A 236 1.55 -7.25 -19.55
C ASP A 236 0.37 -6.27 -19.46
N PRO A 237 -0.48 -6.15 -20.50
CA PRO A 237 -1.68 -5.31 -20.47
C PRO A 237 -2.70 -5.73 -19.40
N GLY A 238 -2.76 -7.02 -19.05
CA GLY A 238 -3.69 -7.56 -18.06
C GLY A 238 -3.36 -7.09 -16.64
N ALA A 239 -2.06 -6.97 -16.34
CA ALA A 239 -1.55 -6.45 -15.07
C ALA A 239 -1.83 -4.95 -14.86
N VAL A 240 -2.00 -4.15 -15.93
CA VAL A 240 -2.03 -2.67 -15.83
C VAL A 240 -3.32 -2.00 -16.30
N VAL A 241 -4.44 -2.73 -16.33
CA VAL A 241 -5.73 -2.20 -16.81
C VAL A 241 -6.17 -0.96 -16.01
N ASN A 242 -5.99 -0.97 -14.68
CA ASN A 242 -6.41 0.14 -13.81
C ASN A 242 -5.55 1.38 -14.04
N GLU A 243 -4.26 1.20 -14.28
CA GLU A 243 -3.28 2.24 -14.58
C GLU A 243 -3.59 2.88 -15.94
N VAL A 244 -3.94 2.07 -16.94
CA VAL A 244 -4.38 2.57 -18.26
C VAL A 244 -5.65 3.41 -18.11
N LEU A 245 -6.64 2.94 -17.34
CA LEU A 245 -7.88 3.68 -17.10
C LEU A 245 -7.62 4.98 -16.30
N ALA A 246 -6.74 4.95 -15.30
CA ALA A 246 -6.33 6.11 -14.53
C ALA A 246 -5.64 7.15 -15.42
N ALA A 247 -4.68 6.70 -16.25
CA ALA A 247 -4.00 7.55 -17.22
C ALA A 247 -4.98 8.16 -18.22
N ALA A 248 -5.95 7.39 -18.73
CA ALA A 248 -6.99 7.89 -19.61
C ALA A 248 -7.86 8.97 -18.94
N CYS A 249 -8.28 8.77 -17.68
CA CYS A 249 -9.03 9.76 -16.92
C CYS A 249 -8.24 11.06 -16.75
N VAL A 250 -6.96 10.96 -16.37
CA VAL A 250 -6.06 12.12 -16.20
C VAL A 250 -5.88 12.85 -17.54
N VAL A 251 -5.52 12.16 -18.61
CA VAL A 251 -5.24 12.75 -19.93
C VAL A 251 -6.48 13.40 -20.52
N VAL A 252 -7.63 12.70 -20.53
CA VAL A 252 -8.88 13.22 -21.08
C VAL A 252 -9.39 14.37 -20.23
N GLY A 253 -9.42 14.23 -18.90
CA GLY A 253 -9.89 15.27 -17.98
C GLY A 253 -9.06 16.55 -18.09
N LEU A 254 -7.73 16.46 -18.11
CA LEU A 254 -6.85 17.61 -18.33
C LEU A 254 -6.98 18.17 -19.75
N GLY A 255 -7.19 17.32 -20.76
CA GLY A 255 -7.51 17.74 -22.12
C GLY A 255 -8.78 18.59 -22.21
N VAL A 256 -9.81 18.25 -21.43
CA VAL A 256 -11.04 19.04 -21.29
C VAL A 256 -10.74 20.36 -20.57
N VAL A 257 -9.99 20.33 -19.46
CA VAL A 257 -9.58 21.53 -18.72
C VAL A 257 -8.92 22.57 -19.63
N LEU A 258 -8.03 22.14 -20.53
CA LEU A 258 -7.28 23.05 -21.40
C LEU A 258 -8.06 23.58 -22.60
N ARG A 259 -9.12 22.88 -23.05
CA ARG A 259 -9.86 23.21 -24.29
C ARG A 259 -11.26 23.74 -24.05
N ALA A 260 -11.83 23.54 -22.87
CA ALA A 260 -13.20 23.93 -22.57
C ALA A 260 -13.37 25.46 -22.52
N GLY A 261 -14.38 25.97 -23.23
CA GLY A 261 -14.82 27.37 -23.13
C GLY A 261 -15.79 27.65 -21.98
N SER A 262 -16.31 26.62 -21.32
CA SER A 262 -17.29 26.73 -20.22
C SER A 262 -16.65 26.35 -18.89
N ARG A 263 -16.85 27.18 -17.85
CA ARG A 263 -16.34 26.90 -16.49
C ARG A 263 -16.83 25.55 -15.93
N TRP A 264 -18.04 25.14 -16.31
CA TRP A 264 -18.62 23.88 -15.82
C TRP A 264 -17.95 22.68 -16.46
N LEU A 265 -17.57 22.78 -17.74
CA LEU A 265 -16.78 21.76 -18.42
C LEU A 265 -15.36 21.69 -17.86
N VAL A 266 -14.75 22.84 -17.53
CA VAL A 266 -13.46 22.86 -16.81
C VAL A 266 -13.56 22.13 -15.47
N GLY A 267 -14.62 22.40 -14.69
CA GLY A 267 -14.87 21.71 -13.42
C GLY A 267 -15.07 20.20 -13.58
N ALA A 268 -15.88 19.78 -14.56
CA ALA A 268 -16.11 18.36 -14.85
C ALA A 268 -14.83 17.64 -15.31
N GLY A 269 -14.05 18.26 -16.21
CA GLY A 269 -12.76 17.72 -16.67
C GLY A 269 -11.75 17.60 -15.53
N ALA A 270 -11.69 18.60 -14.65
CA ALA A 270 -10.84 18.55 -13.46
C ALA A 270 -11.25 17.40 -12.52
N LEU A 271 -12.55 17.21 -12.27
CA LEU A 271 -13.04 16.12 -11.43
C LEU A 271 -12.70 14.75 -12.00
N VAL A 272 -12.88 14.53 -13.30
CA VAL A 272 -12.50 13.27 -13.96
C VAL A 272 -11.00 13.01 -13.84
N ALA A 273 -10.17 14.04 -14.07
CA ALA A 273 -8.73 13.89 -13.92
C ALA A 273 -8.33 13.54 -12.47
N LEU A 274 -8.94 14.19 -11.48
CA LEU A 274 -8.66 13.97 -10.06
C LEU A 274 -9.22 12.64 -9.53
N ALA A 275 -10.22 12.06 -10.20
CA ALA A 275 -10.73 10.72 -9.89
C ALA A 275 -9.89 9.59 -10.48
N GLY A 276 -9.00 9.88 -11.43
CA GLY A 276 -8.11 8.87 -12.03
C GLY A 276 -7.27 8.11 -11.00
N PRO A 277 -6.52 8.79 -10.10
CA PRO A 277 -5.70 8.11 -9.09
C PRO A 277 -6.46 7.14 -8.17
N SER A 278 -7.75 7.36 -7.90
CA SER A 278 -8.55 6.45 -7.07
C SER A 278 -8.92 5.13 -7.79
N LEU A 279 -8.49 4.93 -9.04
CA LEU A 279 -8.58 3.64 -9.74
C LEU A 279 -7.42 2.70 -9.39
N VAL A 280 -6.29 3.23 -8.93
CA VAL A 280 -5.06 2.46 -8.64
C VAL A 280 -4.72 2.49 -7.14
N GLY A 281 -5.29 3.43 -6.37
CA GLY A 281 -4.98 3.60 -4.94
C GLY A 281 -5.67 2.61 -3.99
N HIS A 282 -5.07 2.45 -2.81
CA HIS A 282 -5.54 1.58 -1.70
C HIS A 282 -6.98 1.87 -1.23
N SER A 283 -7.56 3.02 -1.56
CA SER A 283 -8.94 3.37 -1.17
C SER A 283 -9.99 2.37 -1.67
N ARG A 284 -9.72 1.67 -2.78
CA ARG A 284 -10.61 0.65 -3.35
C ARG A 284 -10.63 -0.65 -2.56
N ALA A 285 -9.62 -0.82 -1.72
CA ALA A 285 -9.31 -2.07 -1.07
C ALA A 285 -9.84 -2.22 0.34
N PHE A 286 -10.47 -1.19 0.88
CA PHE A 286 -11.13 -1.28 2.16
C PHE A 286 -12.62 -1.14 1.96
N THR A 287 -13.38 -1.91 2.73
CA THR A 287 -14.85 -1.84 2.72
C THR A 287 -15.34 -0.76 3.69
N PRO A 288 -16.43 -0.02 3.35
CA PRO A 288 -17.14 -0.02 2.07
C PRO A 288 -16.40 0.79 0.98
N SER A 289 -16.03 0.14 -0.13
CA SER A 289 -15.11 0.67 -1.16
C SER A 289 -15.63 1.95 -1.81
N ALA A 290 -16.91 2.01 -2.17
CA ALA A 290 -17.51 3.20 -2.80
C ALA A 290 -17.38 4.46 -1.92
N LEU A 291 -17.53 4.32 -0.60
CA LEU A 291 -17.42 5.45 0.33
C LEU A 291 -15.96 5.91 0.48
N LEU A 292 -15.01 4.99 0.54
CA LEU A 292 -13.59 5.35 0.60
C LEU A 292 -13.10 5.99 -0.69
N VAL A 293 -13.49 5.45 -1.85
CA VAL A 293 -13.20 6.06 -3.16
C VAL A 293 -13.79 7.48 -3.23
N ALA A 294 -15.05 7.66 -2.80
CA ALA A 294 -15.66 8.99 -2.77
C ALA A 294 -14.93 9.95 -1.82
N ALA A 295 -14.52 9.47 -0.63
CA ALA A 295 -13.75 10.26 0.32
C ALA A 295 -12.36 10.65 -0.23
N ASP A 296 -11.69 9.74 -0.93
CA ASP A 296 -10.40 9.96 -1.58
C ASP A 296 -10.49 10.98 -2.71
N VAL A 297 -11.44 10.81 -3.63
CA VAL A 297 -11.72 11.79 -4.69
C VAL A 297 -12.02 13.17 -4.11
N LEU A 298 -12.82 13.24 -3.05
CA LEU A 298 -13.12 14.49 -2.37
C LEU A 298 -11.87 15.08 -1.70
N HIS A 299 -11.04 14.27 -1.05
CA HIS A 299 -9.80 14.68 -0.40
C HIS A 299 -8.82 15.27 -1.41
N VAL A 300 -8.55 14.56 -2.50
CA VAL A 300 -7.66 14.98 -3.59
C VAL A 300 -8.20 16.22 -4.29
N THR A 301 -9.51 16.31 -4.52
CA THR A 301 -10.16 17.49 -5.09
C THR A 301 -9.99 18.72 -4.19
N ALA A 302 -10.22 18.56 -2.88
CA ALA A 302 -10.03 19.62 -1.91
C ALA A 302 -8.55 20.07 -1.86
N GLY A 303 -7.61 19.13 -1.90
CA GLY A 303 -6.17 19.41 -2.00
C GLY A 303 -5.79 20.19 -3.26
N ALA A 304 -6.34 19.82 -4.42
CA ALA A 304 -6.13 20.55 -5.68
C ALA A 304 -6.65 21.99 -5.61
N VAL A 305 -7.88 22.19 -5.11
CA VAL A 305 -8.47 23.52 -4.93
C VAL A 305 -7.65 24.36 -3.95
N TRP A 306 -7.12 23.75 -2.89
CA TRP A 306 -6.25 24.43 -1.92
C TRP A 306 -4.94 24.90 -2.55
N LEU A 307 -4.17 23.98 -3.15
CA LEU A 307 -2.88 24.26 -3.76
C LEU A 307 -3.02 25.27 -4.90
N GLY A 308 -3.91 25.00 -5.85
CA GLY A 308 -4.13 25.87 -7.00
C GLY A 308 -4.69 27.24 -6.61
N GLY A 309 -5.47 27.31 -5.53
CA GLY A 309 -5.95 28.57 -4.99
C GLY A 309 -4.85 29.42 -4.38
N LEU A 310 -3.94 28.84 -3.59
CA LEU A 310 -2.79 29.56 -3.04
C LEU A 310 -1.83 30.02 -4.14
N VAL A 311 -1.45 29.13 -5.07
CA VAL A 311 -0.59 29.51 -6.20
C VAL A 311 -1.28 30.56 -7.08
N GLY A 312 -2.58 30.41 -7.34
CA GLY A 312 -3.40 31.37 -8.06
C GLY A 312 -3.40 32.76 -7.39
N LEU A 313 -3.55 32.81 -6.05
CA LEU A 313 -3.44 34.05 -5.29
C LEU A 313 -2.03 34.65 -5.37
N VAL A 314 -0.96 33.87 -5.21
CA VAL A 314 0.42 34.38 -5.34
C VAL A 314 0.64 35.06 -6.69
N LEU A 315 0.08 34.49 -7.76
CA LEU A 315 0.24 35.01 -9.12
C LEU A 315 -0.65 36.22 -9.42
N THR A 316 -1.78 36.39 -8.71
CA THR A 316 -2.78 37.42 -9.02
C THR A 316 -2.80 38.59 -8.04
N ILE A 317 -2.49 38.37 -6.76
CA ILE A 317 -2.69 39.37 -5.71
C ILE A 317 -1.90 40.67 -5.96
N ARG A 318 -0.67 40.57 -6.46
CA ARG A 318 0.14 41.75 -6.83
C ARG A 318 -0.42 42.50 -8.04
N ALA A 319 -0.99 41.78 -9.01
CA ALA A 319 -1.60 42.40 -10.19
C ALA A 319 -3.00 42.97 -9.91
N LEU A 320 -3.60 42.58 -8.79
CA LEU A 320 -4.82 43.16 -8.24
C LEU A 320 -4.52 44.30 -7.25
N ALA A 321 -3.25 44.55 -6.88
CA ALA A 321 -2.86 45.68 -6.06
C ALA A 321 -3.23 46.99 -6.78
N GLY A 322 -4.09 47.80 -6.16
CA GLY A 322 -4.69 48.99 -6.78
C GLY A 322 -6.08 48.78 -7.39
N ARG A 323 -6.62 47.55 -7.40
CA ARG A 323 -8.01 47.24 -7.79
C ARG A 323 -8.77 46.65 -6.62
N GLU A 324 -9.03 47.49 -5.62
CA GLU A 324 -9.49 47.08 -4.28
C GLU A 324 -10.74 46.19 -4.31
N ALA A 325 -11.76 46.55 -5.09
CA ALA A 325 -12.98 45.75 -5.22
C ALA A 325 -12.72 44.34 -5.77
N LEU A 326 -11.88 44.22 -6.80
CA LEU A 326 -11.54 42.92 -7.40
C LEU A 326 -10.62 42.09 -6.51
N ALA A 327 -9.69 42.74 -5.81
CA ALA A 327 -8.82 42.09 -4.83
C ALA A 327 -9.65 41.54 -3.65
N ALA A 328 -10.55 42.35 -3.10
CA ALA A 328 -11.45 41.96 -2.01
C ALA A 328 -12.40 40.84 -2.45
N GLU A 329 -13.01 40.93 -3.63
CA GLU A 329 -13.89 39.88 -4.18
C GLU A 329 -13.14 38.55 -4.33
N THR A 330 -11.93 38.57 -4.91
CA THR A 330 -11.11 37.37 -5.12
C THR A 330 -10.72 36.74 -3.78
N LEU A 331 -10.27 37.57 -2.82
CA LEU A 331 -9.80 37.12 -1.52
C LEU A 331 -10.96 36.61 -0.65
N ALA A 332 -12.12 37.26 -0.67
CA ALA A 332 -13.32 36.81 0.03
C ALA A 332 -13.82 35.46 -0.52
N ARG A 333 -13.90 35.30 -1.85
CA ARG A 333 -14.28 34.03 -2.47
C ARG A 333 -13.35 32.90 -2.07
N PHE A 334 -12.05 33.11 -2.19
CA PHE A 334 -11.09 32.07 -1.81
C PHE A 334 -11.13 31.80 -0.31
N SER A 335 -11.24 32.83 0.53
CA SER A 335 -11.28 32.68 1.99
C SER A 335 -12.51 31.90 2.47
N THR A 336 -13.68 32.09 1.84
CA THR A 336 -14.88 31.28 2.13
C THR A 336 -14.69 29.83 1.66
N LEU A 337 -14.17 29.64 0.45
CA LEU A 337 -13.87 28.30 -0.08
C LEU A 337 -12.82 27.56 0.77
N ALA A 338 -11.77 28.25 1.22
CA ALA A 338 -10.69 27.68 2.01
C ALA A 338 -11.19 27.07 3.32
N GLY A 339 -12.19 27.68 3.98
CA GLY A 339 -12.80 27.10 5.17
C GLY A 339 -13.49 25.76 4.89
N GLY A 340 -14.27 25.68 3.81
CA GLY A 340 -14.92 24.43 3.38
C GLY A 340 -13.91 23.37 2.90
N VAL A 341 -12.87 23.78 2.19
CA VAL A 341 -11.78 22.92 1.73
C VAL A 341 -11.00 22.33 2.90
N LEU A 342 -10.65 23.13 3.91
CA LEU A 342 -9.98 22.64 5.11
C LEU A 342 -10.84 21.63 5.88
N LEU A 343 -12.14 21.91 6.03
CA LEU A 343 -13.08 20.97 6.64
C LEU A 343 -13.16 19.66 5.84
N ALA A 344 -13.26 19.75 4.51
CA ALA A 344 -13.30 18.58 3.64
C ALA A 344 -12.03 17.74 3.76
N VAL A 345 -10.84 18.35 3.68
CA VAL A 345 -9.55 17.67 3.84
C VAL A 345 -9.43 17.02 5.22
N ALA A 346 -9.82 17.72 6.29
CA ALA A 346 -9.75 17.19 7.65
C ALA A 346 -10.71 16.01 7.84
N ALA A 347 -11.97 16.14 7.41
CA ALA A 347 -12.98 15.09 7.56
C ALA A 347 -12.64 13.84 6.74
N THR A 348 -12.35 14.03 5.44
CA THR A 348 -11.99 12.91 4.55
C THR A 348 -10.65 12.29 4.94
N GLY A 349 -9.65 13.09 5.29
CA GLY A 349 -8.33 12.60 5.71
C GLY A 349 -8.39 11.79 7.00
N THR A 350 -9.17 12.25 7.98
CA THR A 350 -9.39 11.51 9.24
C THR A 350 -10.12 10.19 8.97
N PHE A 351 -11.17 10.22 8.15
CA PHE A 351 -11.92 9.03 7.78
C PHE A 351 -11.04 8.00 7.06
N LEU A 352 -10.27 8.43 6.05
CA LEU A 352 -9.35 7.57 5.31
C LEU A 352 -8.26 7.00 6.23
N ALA A 353 -7.63 7.83 7.07
CA ALA A 353 -6.62 7.37 8.01
C ALA A 353 -7.16 6.33 8.99
N TRP A 354 -8.35 6.56 9.54
CA TRP A 354 -9.00 5.62 10.45
C TRP A 354 -9.29 4.28 9.78
N ARG A 355 -9.79 4.28 8.53
CA ARG A 355 -10.13 3.06 7.81
C ARG A 355 -8.93 2.30 7.27
N ILE A 356 -7.89 3.00 6.81
CA ILE A 356 -6.72 2.39 6.15
C ILE A 356 -5.69 1.91 7.18
N VAL A 357 -5.40 2.69 8.22
CA VAL A 357 -4.37 2.33 9.21
C VAL A 357 -4.88 1.30 10.22
N GLY A 358 -6.15 1.42 10.64
CA GLY A 358 -6.85 0.44 11.48
C GLY A 358 -6.36 0.27 12.92
N SER A 359 -5.13 0.67 13.26
CA SER A 359 -4.52 0.44 14.59
C SER A 359 -3.50 1.51 14.99
N TRP A 360 -3.22 1.62 16.29
CA TRP A 360 -2.20 2.54 16.81
C TRP A 360 -0.78 2.07 16.50
N THR A 361 -0.53 0.76 16.55
CA THR A 361 0.75 0.14 16.17
C THR A 361 1.05 0.37 14.70
N GLY A 362 0.07 0.14 13.82
CA GLY A 362 0.15 0.47 12.40
C GLY A 362 0.51 1.93 12.14
N LEU A 363 0.05 2.86 12.98
CA LEU A 363 0.33 4.28 12.82
C LEU A 363 1.77 4.68 13.18
N VAL A 364 2.38 4.03 14.19
CA VAL A 364 3.68 4.48 14.73
C VAL A 364 4.85 3.59 14.32
N GLU A 365 4.61 2.32 14.02
CA GLU A 365 5.66 1.33 13.71
C GLU A 365 5.88 1.16 12.21
N THR A 366 4.87 1.43 11.37
CA THR A 366 5.00 1.26 9.92
C THR A 366 5.57 2.51 9.23
N SER A 367 6.26 2.31 8.10
CA SER A 367 6.72 3.41 7.23
C SER A 367 5.55 4.27 6.75
N TYR A 368 4.43 3.64 6.38
CA TYR A 368 3.20 4.32 5.97
C TYR A 368 2.66 5.24 7.07
N GLY A 369 2.50 4.71 8.29
CA GLY A 369 1.99 5.46 9.44
C GLY A 369 2.87 6.65 9.81
N ARG A 370 4.20 6.47 9.77
CA ARG A 370 5.17 7.54 10.03
C ARG A 370 5.10 8.65 8.97
N LEU A 371 5.01 8.31 7.69
CA LEU A 371 4.82 9.29 6.62
C LEU A 371 3.48 10.03 6.73
N LEU A 372 2.42 9.32 7.14
CA LEU A 372 1.11 9.91 7.40
C LEU A 372 1.18 10.94 8.53
N LEU A 373 1.88 10.63 9.63
CA LEU A 373 2.10 11.58 10.72
C LEU A 373 2.86 12.83 10.26
N VAL A 374 3.90 12.66 9.44
CA VAL A 374 4.63 13.79 8.83
C VAL A 374 3.68 14.63 7.95
N LYS A 375 2.85 13.99 7.12
CA LYS A 375 1.85 14.65 6.28
C LYS A 375 0.85 15.45 7.12
N VAL A 376 0.32 14.86 8.20
CA VAL A 376 -0.59 15.54 9.13
C VAL A 376 0.10 16.72 9.82
N ALA A 377 1.33 16.56 10.30
CA ALA A 377 2.08 17.64 10.95
C ALA A 377 2.29 18.83 10.00
N ILE A 378 2.73 18.59 8.76
CA ILE A 378 2.88 19.65 7.75
C ILE A 378 1.53 20.30 7.46
N ALA A 379 0.46 19.52 7.26
CA ALA A 379 -0.88 20.06 7.00
C ALA A 379 -1.39 20.95 8.14
N LEU A 380 -1.15 20.58 9.40
CA LEU A 380 -1.49 21.40 10.57
C LEU A 380 -0.69 22.70 10.61
N VAL A 381 0.60 22.68 10.27
CA VAL A 381 1.42 23.89 10.15
C VAL A 381 0.84 24.82 9.08
N VAL A 382 0.53 24.31 7.88
CA VAL A 382 -0.05 25.13 6.80
C VAL A 382 -1.42 25.68 7.21
N ALA A 383 -2.28 24.87 7.83
CA ALA A 383 -3.57 25.32 8.34
C ALA A 383 -3.43 26.38 9.44
N GLY A 384 -2.41 26.27 10.31
CA GLY A 384 -2.08 27.25 11.33
C GLY A 384 -1.65 28.59 10.74
N ILE A 385 -0.80 28.59 9.71
CA ILE A 385 -0.42 29.81 8.97
C ILE A 385 -1.65 30.41 8.28
N GLY A 386 -2.52 29.58 7.70
CA GLY A 386 -3.77 30.01 7.07
C GLY A 386 -4.74 30.65 8.05
N GLY A 387 -4.88 30.08 9.25
CA GLY A 387 -5.67 30.65 10.35
C GLY A 387 -5.09 31.98 10.84
N TRP A 388 -3.77 32.07 11.02
CA TRP A 388 -3.09 33.32 11.35
C TRP A 388 -3.32 34.39 10.29
N ASN A 389 -3.20 34.02 9.02
CA ASN A 389 -3.48 34.91 7.89
C ASN A 389 -4.93 35.40 7.92
N ARG A 390 -5.90 34.51 8.17
CA ARG A 390 -7.34 34.84 8.20
C ARG A 390 -7.71 35.76 9.36
N TRP A 391 -7.20 35.51 10.56
CA TRP A 391 -7.67 36.19 11.78
C TRP A 391 -6.76 37.32 12.28
N ARG A 392 -5.50 37.37 11.85
CA ARG A 392 -4.55 38.43 12.27
C ARG A 392 -4.12 39.30 11.10
N VAL A 393 -3.62 38.70 10.02
CA VAL A 393 -3.05 39.46 8.89
C VAL A 393 -4.16 40.14 8.08
N LEU A 394 -5.22 39.42 7.71
CA LEU A 394 -6.27 39.94 6.86
C LEU A 394 -7.04 41.11 7.48
N PRO A 395 -7.42 41.12 8.77
CA PRO A 395 -8.01 42.29 9.41
C PRO A 395 -7.06 43.50 9.42
N SER A 396 -5.76 43.29 9.65
CA SER A 396 -4.76 44.37 9.61
C SER A 396 -4.61 45.00 8.23
N VAL A 397 -4.78 44.20 7.16
CA VAL A 397 -4.78 44.67 5.77
C VAL A 397 -6.00 45.54 5.47
N HIS A 398 -7.19 45.17 5.99
CA HIS A 398 -8.41 45.98 5.83
C HIS A 398 -8.34 47.31 6.58
N ALA A 399 -7.58 47.37 7.68
CA ALA A 399 -7.35 48.58 8.44
C ALA A 399 -6.34 49.54 7.78
N ALA A 400 -5.62 49.14 6.73
CA ALA A 400 -4.61 49.97 6.07
C ALA A 400 -5.24 51.07 5.19
N VAL A 401 -5.00 52.34 5.55
CA VAL A 401 -5.65 53.50 4.92
C VAL A 401 -4.77 54.15 3.83
N GLY A 402 -3.45 53.94 3.84
CA GLY A 402 -2.49 54.54 2.89
C GLY A 402 -1.97 53.59 1.80
N PHE A 403 -1.61 54.12 0.62
CA PHE A 403 -1.09 53.33 -0.52
C PHE A 403 0.14 52.49 -0.14
N GLY A 404 1.13 53.08 0.53
CA GLY A 404 2.35 52.37 0.97
C GLY A 404 2.07 51.29 2.02
N ASP A 405 1.10 51.52 2.91
CA ASP A 405 0.71 50.52 3.91
C ASP A 405 -0.08 49.37 3.30
N ARG A 406 -0.93 49.64 2.29
CA ARG A 406 -1.61 48.62 1.50
C ARG A 406 -0.63 47.78 0.69
N GLU A 407 0.41 48.38 0.12
CA GLU A 407 1.45 47.66 -0.62
C GLU A 407 2.27 46.75 0.32
N ARG A 408 2.65 47.25 1.51
CA ARG A 408 3.31 46.45 2.55
C ARG A 408 2.42 45.31 3.04
N ALA A 409 1.13 45.57 3.26
CA ALA A 409 0.17 44.57 3.69
C ALA A 409 -0.03 43.48 2.61
N ALA A 410 -0.13 43.86 1.34
CA ALA A 410 -0.18 42.92 0.21
C ALA A 410 1.12 42.10 0.08
N ALA A 411 2.29 42.72 0.32
CA ALA A 411 3.57 42.02 0.33
C ALA A 411 3.67 41.01 1.49
N ALA A 412 3.17 41.37 2.68
CA ALA A 412 3.12 40.47 3.84
C ALA A 412 2.23 39.25 3.56
N VAL A 413 1.01 39.46 3.06
CA VAL A 413 0.10 38.37 2.64
C VAL A 413 0.75 37.53 1.54
N THR A 414 1.38 38.15 0.54
CA THR A 414 2.05 37.40 -0.53
C THR A 414 3.17 36.52 0.03
N ARG A 415 3.93 36.99 1.02
CA ARG A 415 5.04 36.24 1.62
C ARG A 415 4.52 35.02 2.38
N THR A 416 3.48 35.20 3.21
CA THR A 416 2.92 34.10 4.00
C THR A 416 2.22 33.07 3.09
N VAL A 417 1.44 33.51 2.11
CA VAL A 417 0.79 32.62 1.13
C VAL A 417 1.82 31.87 0.28
N ARG A 418 2.98 32.47 -0.05
CA ARG A 418 4.08 31.76 -0.72
C ARG A 418 4.67 30.65 0.15
N VAL A 419 4.86 30.91 1.44
CA VAL A 419 5.34 29.89 2.39
C VAL A 419 4.33 28.74 2.47
N GLU A 420 3.04 29.04 2.59
CA GLU A 420 1.98 28.02 2.58
C GLU A 420 2.01 27.19 1.28
N ALA A 421 2.15 27.83 0.12
CA ALA A 421 2.22 27.13 -1.17
C ALA A 421 3.44 26.20 -1.26
N VAL A 422 4.62 26.65 -0.79
CA VAL A 422 5.83 25.81 -0.76
C VAL A 422 5.66 24.63 0.18
N LEU A 423 5.07 24.83 1.36
CA LEU A 423 4.78 23.75 2.30
C LEU A 423 3.76 22.76 1.74
N LEU A 424 2.76 23.21 0.97
CA LEU A 424 1.85 22.29 0.27
C LEU A 424 2.56 21.49 -0.84
N VAL A 425 3.53 22.08 -1.54
CA VAL A 425 4.34 21.32 -2.50
C VAL A 425 5.19 20.27 -1.78
N ALA A 426 5.80 20.61 -0.64
CA ALA A 426 6.52 19.64 0.20
C ALA A 426 5.59 18.54 0.73
N LEU A 427 4.38 18.90 1.18
CA LEU A 427 3.32 17.98 1.59
C LEU A 427 2.94 17.00 0.46
N LEU A 428 2.84 17.49 -0.78
CA LEU A 428 2.62 16.65 -1.96
C LEU A 428 3.80 15.73 -2.23
N GLY A 429 5.03 16.19 -2.02
CA GLY A 429 6.23 15.35 -2.08
C GLY A 429 6.12 14.16 -1.14
N VAL A 430 5.86 14.40 0.14
CA VAL A 430 5.60 13.34 1.15
C VAL A 430 4.43 12.45 0.73
N THR A 431 3.36 13.03 0.20
CA THR A 431 2.19 12.28 -0.26
C THR A 431 2.52 11.34 -1.42
N GLY A 432 3.37 11.75 -2.37
CA GLY A 432 3.73 10.90 -3.50
C GLY A 432 4.50 9.65 -3.07
N PHE A 433 5.40 9.75 -2.07
CA PHE A 433 6.03 8.57 -1.47
C PHE A 433 5.02 7.72 -0.71
N LEU A 434 4.16 8.35 0.12
CA LEU A 434 3.14 7.64 0.92
C LEU A 434 2.20 6.80 0.06
N VAL A 435 1.83 7.26 -1.13
CA VAL A 435 0.90 6.57 -2.04
C VAL A 435 1.44 5.23 -2.57
N ASN A 436 2.77 5.05 -2.60
CA ASN A 436 3.40 3.80 -3.04
C ASN A 436 3.86 2.91 -1.86
N GLN A 437 3.52 3.27 -0.61
CA GLN A 437 3.86 2.46 0.56
C GLN A 437 2.68 1.58 0.96
N SER A 438 2.94 0.33 1.32
CA SER A 438 1.91 -0.54 1.91
C SER A 438 1.46 0.02 3.26
N PRO A 439 0.14 0.19 3.49
CA PRO A 439 -0.41 0.61 4.78
C PRO A 439 -0.30 -0.46 5.87
N ARG A 440 0.10 -1.69 5.51
CA ARG A 440 0.27 -2.80 6.44
C ARG A 440 1.76 -3.10 6.69
N PRO A 441 2.12 -3.68 7.84
CA PRO A 441 3.49 -4.10 8.11
C PRO A 441 4.02 -5.10 7.06
N ALA A 442 5.35 -5.17 6.97
CA ALA A 442 6.08 -6.31 6.44
C ALA A 442 5.36 -7.65 6.70
N PRO A 443 4.99 -8.55 5.74
CA PRO A 443 4.72 -9.92 6.16
C PRO A 443 5.89 -10.39 6.99
N VAL A 444 5.61 -11.09 8.09
CA VAL A 444 6.63 -11.62 8.97
C VAL A 444 7.44 -12.59 8.12
N THR A 445 8.64 -12.20 7.69
CA THR A 445 9.58 -13.15 7.10
C THR A 445 9.72 -14.26 8.12
N PRO A 446 9.36 -15.53 7.82
CA PRO A 446 9.68 -16.61 8.72
C PRO A 446 11.17 -16.49 8.97
N ALA A 447 11.54 -16.23 10.22
CA ALA A 447 12.91 -15.95 10.56
C ALA A 447 13.76 -17.07 9.97
N SER A 448 14.78 -16.72 9.17
CA SER A 448 15.80 -17.68 8.75
C SER A 448 16.44 -18.24 10.02
N GLY A 449 15.88 -19.34 10.47
CA GLY A 449 16.16 -19.95 11.74
C GLY A 449 15.81 -21.41 11.58
N THR A 450 16.76 -22.26 11.92
CA THR A 450 16.52 -23.67 12.27
C THR A 450 15.14 -23.79 12.89
N THR A 451 14.33 -24.74 12.41
CA THR A 451 12.89 -24.97 12.64
C THR A 451 12.37 -24.86 14.08
N GLY A 452 13.22 -24.53 15.06
CA GLY A 452 12.88 -24.42 16.47
C GLY A 452 12.71 -25.78 17.11
N VAL A 453 12.87 -26.83 16.31
CA VAL A 453 12.89 -28.22 16.71
C VAL A 453 14.32 -28.53 17.13
N GLY A 454 14.56 -28.64 18.42
CA GLY A 454 15.74 -29.32 18.92
C GLY A 454 15.47 -30.81 19.03
N ALA A 455 16.48 -31.63 18.77
CA ALA A 455 16.39 -33.08 18.86
C ALA A 455 17.48 -33.62 19.78
N ALA A 456 17.16 -34.63 20.59
CA ALA A 456 18.11 -35.35 21.40
C ALA A 456 17.68 -36.82 21.56
N THR A 457 18.57 -37.67 22.07
CA THR A 457 18.29 -39.08 22.33
C THR A 457 18.23 -39.38 23.83
N ALA A 458 17.30 -40.24 24.23
CA ALA A 458 17.06 -40.66 25.61
C ALA A 458 17.00 -42.20 25.65
N GLY A 459 18.16 -42.85 25.79
CA GLY A 459 18.27 -44.29 25.55
C GLY A 459 18.10 -44.60 24.06
N ASP A 460 17.23 -45.55 23.72
CA ASP A 460 16.87 -45.92 22.34
C ASP A 460 15.76 -45.04 21.74
N LEU A 461 15.25 -44.07 22.51
CA LEU A 461 14.18 -43.16 22.08
C LEU A 461 14.76 -41.84 21.58
N ARG A 462 14.11 -41.25 20.57
CA ARG A 462 14.39 -39.92 20.07
C ARG A 462 13.37 -38.94 20.63
N VAL A 463 13.84 -37.78 21.07
CA VAL A 463 13.01 -36.72 21.65
C VAL A 463 13.16 -35.47 20.79
N LEU A 464 12.04 -34.99 20.27
CA LEU A 464 11.94 -33.70 19.59
C LEU A 464 11.27 -32.71 20.53
N ALA A 465 11.84 -31.51 20.68
CA ALA A 465 11.22 -30.44 21.44
C ALA A 465 11.17 -29.14 20.64
N VAL A 466 10.03 -28.45 20.71
CA VAL A 466 9.79 -27.15 20.08
C VAL A 466 9.29 -26.19 21.14
N MET A 467 9.74 -24.94 21.06
CA MET A 467 9.13 -23.84 21.78
C MET A 467 8.46 -22.91 20.77
N ASP A 468 7.26 -22.43 21.06
CA ASP A 468 6.48 -21.55 20.18
C ASP A 468 5.82 -20.44 21.02
N PRO A 469 6.00 -19.14 20.72
CA PRO A 469 6.63 -18.54 19.54
C PRO A 469 8.12 -18.18 19.67
N ARG A 470 8.88 -18.79 20.61
CA ARG A 470 10.33 -18.53 20.85
C ARG A 470 10.65 -17.06 21.13
N ARG A 471 9.84 -16.43 21.97
CA ARG A 471 10.05 -15.04 22.41
C ARG A 471 10.00 -14.92 23.92
N THR A 472 10.42 -13.79 24.46
CA THR A 472 10.21 -13.55 25.89
C THR A 472 8.72 -13.46 26.25
N GLY A 473 8.34 -14.02 27.39
CA GLY A 473 6.95 -14.15 27.83
C GLY A 473 6.41 -15.57 27.66
N SER A 474 5.11 -15.69 27.43
CA SER A 474 4.43 -16.98 27.33
C SER A 474 4.84 -17.72 26.06
N ASN A 475 5.23 -18.98 26.23
CA ASN A 475 5.52 -19.91 25.16
C ASN A 475 4.86 -21.26 25.48
N ALA A 476 4.47 -21.97 24.44
CA ALA A 476 4.18 -23.39 24.55
C ALA A 476 5.45 -24.20 24.25
N ILE A 477 5.64 -25.28 25.00
CA ILE A 477 6.60 -26.33 24.70
C ILE A 477 5.85 -27.53 24.18
N LEU A 478 6.29 -28.03 23.04
CA LEU A 478 5.82 -29.26 22.43
C LEU A 478 6.95 -30.28 22.48
N VAL A 479 6.70 -31.46 23.04
CA VAL A 479 7.65 -32.57 23.11
C VAL A 479 7.05 -33.77 22.43
N GLN A 480 7.75 -34.35 21.45
CA GLN A 480 7.39 -35.61 20.83
C GLN A 480 8.46 -36.66 21.14
N VAL A 481 8.01 -37.82 21.61
CA VAL A 481 8.84 -39.01 21.85
C VAL A 481 8.63 -39.97 20.68
N GLN A 482 9.74 -40.43 20.11
CA GLN A 482 9.77 -41.34 18.98
C GLN A 482 10.62 -42.58 19.32
N ASP A 483 10.29 -43.71 18.72
CA ASP A 483 11.12 -44.92 18.78
C ASP A 483 12.32 -44.86 17.81
N ALA A 484 13.09 -45.95 17.74
CA ALA A 484 14.26 -46.05 16.86
C ALA A 484 13.91 -46.06 15.36
N ALA A 485 12.66 -46.34 15.00
CA ALA A 485 12.15 -46.26 13.63
C ALA A 485 11.62 -44.84 13.29
N GLY A 486 11.52 -43.95 14.27
CA GLY A 486 11.00 -42.59 14.11
C GLY A 486 9.49 -42.47 14.35
N GLU A 487 8.82 -43.57 14.71
CA GLU A 487 7.38 -43.59 14.96
C GLU A 487 7.07 -43.00 16.35
N PRO A 488 5.96 -42.25 16.52
CA PRO A 488 5.57 -41.73 17.82
C PRO A 488 5.39 -42.85 18.85
N TYR A 489 6.07 -42.72 19.98
CA TYR A 489 6.05 -43.69 21.07
C TYR A 489 5.36 -43.10 22.31
N ASP A 490 4.32 -43.76 22.80
CA ASP A 490 3.62 -43.40 24.03
C ASP A 490 4.26 -44.08 25.25
N PRO A 491 5.09 -43.38 26.06
CA PRO A 491 5.65 -43.95 27.28
C PRO A 491 4.55 -44.29 28.32
N PRO A 492 4.79 -45.29 29.19
CA PRO A 492 3.84 -45.71 30.22
C PRO A 492 3.40 -44.61 31.20
N THR A 493 4.21 -43.56 31.35
CA THR A 493 3.89 -42.35 32.11
C THR A 493 4.29 -41.13 31.32
N HIS A 494 3.57 -40.02 31.51
CA HIS A 494 3.89 -38.77 30.83
C HIS A 494 5.35 -38.35 31.09
N PRO A 495 6.05 -37.83 30.07
CA PRO A 495 7.38 -37.27 30.25
C PRO A 495 7.35 -36.12 31.25
N VAL A 496 8.37 -36.06 32.11
CA VAL A 496 8.62 -34.91 32.98
C VAL A 496 9.56 -33.98 32.23
N VAL A 497 9.13 -32.74 32.01
CA VAL A 497 9.89 -31.74 31.27
C VAL A 497 10.28 -30.62 32.22
N SER A 498 11.56 -30.27 32.29
CA SER A 498 12.05 -29.09 33.01
C SER A 498 12.77 -28.13 32.08
N VAL A 499 12.69 -26.84 32.38
CA VAL A 499 13.19 -25.77 31.51
C VAL A 499 14.13 -24.89 32.28
N SER A 500 15.36 -24.74 31.80
CA SER A 500 16.40 -23.97 32.49
C SER A 500 17.32 -23.26 31.51
N THR A 501 18.12 -22.32 32.01
CA THR A 501 19.13 -21.56 31.27
C THR A 501 20.24 -21.18 32.26
N ASP A 502 21.37 -20.67 31.77
CA ASP A 502 22.53 -20.33 32.61
C ASP A 502 22.18 -19.38 33.77
N GLY A 503 22.04 -19.92 34.97
CA GLY A 503 21.72 -19.18 36.19
C GLY A 503 20.23 -18.91 36.44
N LEU A 504 19.31 -19.55 35.72
CA LEU A 504 17.87 -19.49 35.99
C LEU A 504 17.16 -20.81 35.63
N ASP A 505 16.47 -21.39 36.61
CA ASP A 505 15.70 -22.62 36.47
C ASP A 505 14.20 -22.31 36.63
N ILE A 506 13.38 -22.64 35.64
CA ILE A 506 11.92 -22.49 35.68
C ILE A 506 11.28 -23.70 36.39
N GLY A 507 11.98 -24.84 36.44
CA GLY A 507 11.49 -26.08 37.02
C GLY A 507 10.62 -26.89 36.07
N GLU A 508 9.84 -27.81 36.63
CA GLU A 508 8.99 -28.73 35.88
C GLU A 508 7.80 -28.03 35.24
N VAL A 509 7.57 -28.31 33.96
CA VAL A 509 6.43 -27.86 33.17
C VAL A 509 5.40 -28.99 33.15
N THR A 510 4.16 -28.65 33.50
CA THR A 510 3.04 -29.60 33.41
C THR A 510 2.75 -29.92 31.95
N MET A 511 2.93 -31.17 31.56
CA MET A 511 2.71 -31.66 30.20
C MET A 511 1.36 -32.36 30.07
N THR A 512 0.60 -32.02 29.03
CA THR A 512 -0.65 -32.67 28.64
C THR A 512 -0.47 -33.41 27.31
N PRO A 513 -0.99 -34.64 27.16
CA PRO A 513 -0.93 -35.36 25.90
C PRO A 513 -1.86 -34.71 24.87
N THR A 514 -1.37 -34.51 23.65
CA THR A 514 -2.12 -33.89 22.55
C THR A 514 -2.23 -34.79 21.31
N GLY A 515 -1.48 -35.89 21.26
CA GLY A 515 -1.48 -36.89 20.20
C GLY A 515 -0.54 -38.05 20.55
N ALA A 516 -0.43 -39.05 19.68
CA ALA A 516 0.49 -40.18 19.89
C ALA A 516 1.92 -39.68 20.10
N GLY A 517 2.55 -40.11 21.20
CA GLY A 517 3.88 -39.73 21.63
C GLY A 517 4.09 -38.22 21.86
N THR A 518 3.04 -37.40 21.83
CA THR A 518 3.14 -35.95 21.71
C THR A 518 2.49 -35.24 22.89
N TYR A 519 3.24 -34.34 23.51
CA TYR A 519 2.89 -33.66 24.74
C TYR A 519 3.08 -32.15 24.61
N ARG A 520 2.18 -31.36 25.20
CA ARG A 520 2.25 -29.90 25.23
C ARG A 520 2.24 -29.36 26.66
N GLY A 521 3.04 -28.34 26.93
CA GLY A 521 3.05 -27.60 28.19
C GLY A 521 3.19 -26.11 27.94
N GLU A 522 2.78 -25.28 28.90
CA GLU A 522 2.92 -23.83 28.83
C GLU A 522 4.03 -23.37 29.77
N VAL A 523 4.90 -22.48 29.31
CA VAL A 523 6.05 -21.97 30.05
C VAL A 523 6.20 -20.46 29.83
N VAL A 524 6.65 -19.74 30.87
CA VAL A 524 6.93 -18.31 30.74
C VAL A 524 8.44 -18.09 30.79
N VAL A 525 9.00 -17.62 29.68
CA VAL A 525 10.43 -17.39 29.50
C VAL A 525 10.75 -15.91 29.75
N PRO A 526 11.47 -15.54 30.82
CA PRO A 526 11.63 -14.15 31.22
C PRO A 526 12.74 -13.39 30.48
N ARG A 527 13.59 -14.08 29.71
CA ARG A 527 14.73 -13.46 29.00
C ARG A 527 15.08 -14.21 27.71
N PRO A 528 15.62 -13.51 26.70
CA PRO A 528 16.11 -14.15 25.48
C PRO A 528 17.41 -14.91 25.78
N GLY A 529 17.77 -15.87 24.92
CA GLY A 529 18.99 -16.66 25.02
C GLY A 529 18.75 -18.16 24.79
N GLU A 530 19.75 -18.96 25.11
CA GLU A 530 19.68 -20.42 25.04
C GLU A 530 18.96 -20.99 26.27
N TRP A 531 18.05 -21.92 26.03
CA TRP A 531 17.27 -22.63 27.03
C TRP A 531 17.44 -24.14 26.86
N ASP A 532 17.80 -24.81 27.95
CA ASP A 532 17.87 -26.26 28.08
C ASP A 532 16.49 -26.80 28.49
N VAL A 533 15.87 -27.57 27.61
CA VAL A 533 14.64 -28.33 27.86
C VAL A 533 15.05 -29.77 28.18
N GLN A 534 15.06 -30.11 29.45
CA GLN A 534 15.38 -31.46 29.91
C GLN A 534 14.10 -32.31 29.94
N VAL A 535 14.15 -33.47 29.30
CA VAL A 535 13.02 -34.40 29.18
C VAL A 535 13.42 -35.72 29.82
N SER A 536 12.66 -36.12 30.84
CA SER A 536 12.79 -37.41 31.53
C SER A 536 11.64 -38.32 31.13
N ILE A 537 11.96 -39.50 30.60
CA ILE A 537 10.98 -40.47 30.12
C ILE A 537 11.09 -41.72 30.99
N ARG A 538 10.03 -42.07 31.71
CA ARG A 538 10.02 -43.26 32.56
C ARG A 538 9.42 -44.44 31.81
N LEU A 539 10.27 -45.42 31.49
CA LEU A 539 9.89 -46.64 30.77
C LEU A 539 9.53 -47.77 31.73
N SER A 540 10.16 -47.81 32.90
CA SER A 540 9.83 -48.78 33.95
C SER A 540 10.22 -48.26 35.34
N ARG A 541 10.00 -49.07 36.38
CA ARG A 541 10.47 -48.76 37.74
C ARG A 541 11.99 -48.70 37.88
N PHE A 542 12.74 -49.21 36.90
CA PHE A 542 14.21 -49.29 36.90
C PHE A 542 14.85 -48.46 35.78
N GLU A 543 14.05 -47.94 34.85
CA GLU A 543 14.53 -47.28 33.64
C GLU A 543 13.83 -45.94 33.43
N ASN A 544 14.62 -44.87 33.46
CA ASN A 544 14.17 -43.50 33.32
C ASN A 544 15.24 -42.67 32.57
N PRO A 545 15.41 -42.89 31.25
CA PRO A 545 16.33 -42.08 30.45
C PRO A 545 15.95 -40.59 30.50
N VAL A 546 16.99 -39.76 30.51
CA VAL A 546 16.88 -38.29 30.55
C VAL A 546 17.73 -37.72 29.42
N THR A 547 17.19 -36.73 28.73
CA THR A 547 17.92 -36.00 27.67
C THR A 547 17.67 -34.51 27.77
N THR A 548 18.49 -33.72 27.10
CA THR A 548 18.39 -32.26 27.09
C THR A 548 18.41 -31.74 25.66
N VAL A 549 17.39 -30.95 25.32
CA VAL A 549 17.24 -30.29 24.03
C VAL A 549 17.49 -28.79 24.21
N ARG A 550 18.40 -28.23 23.41
CA ARG A 550 18.71 -26.79 23.43
C ARG A 550 17.87 -26.02 22.43
N LEU A 551 17.20 -24.97 22.91
CA LEU A 551 16.33 -24.11 22.12
C LEU A 551 16.73 -22.64 22.33
N THR A 552 16.82 -21.88 21.23
CA THR A 552 17.10 -20.44 21.26
C THR A 552 15.80 -19.64 21.34
N VAL A 553 15.71 -18.71 22.29
CA VAL A 553 14.60 -17.76 22.46
C VAL A 553 15.04 -16.35 22.10
N SER A 554 14.30 -15.71 21.20
CA SER A 554 14.50 -14.32 20.77
C SER A 554 13.80 -13.32 21.70
N ARG A 555 14.00 -12.01 21.48
CA ARG A 555 13.43 -10.96 22.33
C ARG A 555 11.91 -10.89 22.22
#